data_AF-A0A0F8PAZ1-F1
#
_entry.id   AF-A0A0F8PAZ1-F1
#
_cell.length_a   1.000
_cell.length_b   1.000
_cell.length_c   1.000
_cell.angle_alpha   90.00
_cell.angle_beta   90.00
_cell.angle_gamma   90.00
#
_symmetry.space_group_name_H-M   'P 1'
#
loop_
_entity.id
_entity.type
_entity.pdbx_description
1 polymer ?
#
loop_
_entity_poly.entity_id
_entity_poly.type
_entity_poly.pdbx_seq_one_letter_code
_entity_poly.pdbx_strand_id
1 'polypeptide(L)'
;MKNTITRSFELQDYRIEGAELSGFWADLLSKEELTVEVNYRPENKKTFSPGETESLIHEICRKCDSFEAQLPENTKCEVTFKDFGEKVYKTDQLDFEPASREMDEVKVAYRFYVAYYV
;
A
#
# COMPACT_ATOMS: atom_id res chain seq x y z
N MET A 1 18.06 14.70 -13.32
CA MET A 1 16.92 13.99 -12.72
C MET A 1 17.46 12.68 -12.15
N LYS A 2 17.10 12.31 -10.91
CA LYS A 2 17.50 11.02 -10.32
C LYS A 2 16.39 10.01 -10.62
N ASN A 3 16.61 9.15 -11.60
CA ASN A 3 15.68 8.08 -11.98
C ASN A 3 15.99 6.83 -11.14
N THR A 4 15.98 6.96 -9.82
CA THR A 4 16.33 5.84 -8.93
C THR A 4 15.59 6.00 -7.62
N ILE A 5 15.00 4.92 -7.15
CA ILE A 5 14.40 4.85 -5.82
C ILE A 5 15.54 4.76 -4.81
N THR A 6 15.87 5.87 -4.14
CA THR A 6 16.97 5.94 -3.16
C THR A 6 16.50 5.85 -1.70
N ARG A 7 15.19 5.71 -1.47
CA ARG A 7 14.60 5.56 -0.14
C ARG A 7 14.53 4.09 0.25
N SER A 8 15.03 3.76 1.43
CA SER A 8 14.74 2.47 2.07
C SER A 8 13.36 2.53 2.69
N PHE A 9 12.54 1.52 2.41
CA PHE A 9 11.23 1.33 3.03
C PHE A 9 11.34 0.20 4.05
N GLU A 10 11.03 0.53 5.30
CA GLU A 10 11.13 -0.39 6.42
C GLU A 10 9.73 -0.84 6.84
N LEU A 11 9.64 -1.99 7.52
CA LEU A 11 8.38 -2.52 8.05
C LEU A 11 7.60 -1.47 8.87
N GLN A 12 8.28 -0.58 9.58
CA GLN A 12 7.65 0.47 10.39
C GLN A 12 6.88 1.50 9.55
N ASP A 13 7.32 1.76 8.32
CA ASP A 13 6.67 2.72 7.42
C ASP A 13 5.24 2.27 7.05
N TYR A 14 4.97 0.97 7.12
CA TYR A 14 3.69 0.35 6.73
C TYR A 14 2.72 0.13 7.89
N ARG A 15 3.10 0.44 9.13
CA ARG A 15 2.23 0.25 10.31
C ARG A 15 0.99 1.15 10.25
N ILE A 16 -0.17 0.59 10.57
CA ILE A 16 -1.46 1.28 10.65
C ILE A 16 -2.05 0.99 12.03
N GLU A 17 -2.55 2.02 12.72
CA GLU A 17 -3.16 1.86 14.04
C GLU A 17 -4.35 0.90 13.99
N GLY A 18 -4.44 0.00 14.97
CA GLY A 18 -5.46 -1.04 15.02
C GLY A 18 -5.19 -2.26 14.12
N ALA A 19 -4.08 -2.27 13.38
CA ALA A 19 -3.65 -3.40 12.56
C ALA A 19 -2.18 -3.78 12.81
N GLU A 20 -1.93 -5.04 13.11
CA GLU A 20 -0.58 -5.60 13.14
C GLU A 20 -0.14 -6.07 11.76
N LEU A 21 1.17 -6.04 11.54
CA LEU A 21 1.80 -6.57 10.33
C LEU A 21 2.10 -8.06 10.53
N SER A 22 1.32 -8.91 9.87
CA SER A 22 1.46 -10.36 9.91
C SER A 22 2.34 -10.92 8.79
N GLY A 23 2.65 -10.09 7.79
CA GLY A 23 3.52 -10.42 6.67
C GLY A 23 4.10 -9.14 6.04
N PHE A 24 5.37 -9.20 5.68
CA PHE A 24 6.10 -8.13 5.01
C PHE A 24 7.14 -8.73 4.08
N TRP A 25 7.09 -8.35 2.81
CA TRP A 25 8.04 -8.80 1.80
C TRP A 25 8.36 -7.66 0.84
N ALA A 26 9.64 -7.45 0.52
CA ALA A 26 10.06 -6.39 -0.40
C ALA A 26 10.89 -6.99 -1.53
N ASP A 27 10.49 -6.73 -2.77
CA ASP A 27 11.17 -7.18 -3.98
C ASP A 27 11.64 -6.00 -4.83
N LEU A 28 12.96 -5.84 -4.95
CA LEU A 28 13.56 -4.83 -5.81
C LEU A 28 13.75 -5.41 -7.22
N LEU A 29 12.74 -5.25 -8.06
CA LEU A 29 12.74 -5.75 -9.44
C LEU A 29 13.79 -5.03 -10.30
N SER A 30 13.97 -3.72 -10.07
CA SER A 30 15.02 -2.94 -10.70
C SER A 30 15.36 -1.69 -9.88
N LYS A 31 16.33 -0.89 -10.33
CA LYS A 31 16.61 0.44 -9.73
C LYS A 31 15.43 1.42 -9.85
N GLU A 32 14.46 1.10 -10.70
CA GLU A 32 13.33 1.93 -11.06
C GLU A 32 12.00 1.32 -10.63
N GLU A 33 12.00 0.12 -10.07
CA GLU A 33 10.79 -0.58 -9.65
C GLU A 33 11.01 -1.41 -8.37
N LEU A 34 10.19 -1.14 -7.36
CA LEU A 34 10.17 -1.83 -6.07
C LEU A 34 8.73 -2.25 -5.76
N THR A 35 8.53 -3.50 -5.38
CA THR A 35 7.24 -4.00 -4.88
C THR A 35 7.37 -4.36 -3.41
N VAL A 36 6.41 -3.95 -2.58
CA VAL A 36 6.36 -4.27 -1.16
C VAL A 36 4.99 -4.88 -0.82
N GLU A 37 5.00 -6.15 -0.47
CA GLU A 37 3.83 -6.88 -0.01
C GLU A 37 3.67 -6.77 1.50
N VAL A 38 2.45 -6.47 1.93
CA VAL A 38 2.11 -6.26 3.34
C VAL A 38 0.79 -6.96 3.66
N ASN A 39 0.77 -7.71 4.76
CA ASN A 39 -0.43 -8.35 5.28
C ASN A 39 -0.80 -7.74 6.62
N TYR A 40 -2.03 -7.24 6.72
CA TYR A 40 -2.59 -6.62 7.92
C TYR A 40 -3.55 -7.56 8.62
N ARG A 41 -3.41 -7.73 9.93
CA ARG A 41 -4.37 -8.42 10.81
C ARG A 41 -4.81 -7.52 11.95
N PRO A 42 -5.99 -7.75 12.55
CA PRO A 42 -6.42 -6.97 13.71
C PRO A 42 -5.51 -7.24 14.92
N GLU A 43 -5.04 -6.20 15.63
CA GLU A 43 -4.09 -6.38 16.75
C GLU A 43 -4.66 -7.15 17.95
N ASN A 44 -5.94 -6.96 18.27
CA ASN A 44 -6.54 -7.42 19.52
C ASN A 44 -7.75 -8.35 19.33
N LYS A 45 -7.92 -8.89 18.12
CA LYS A 45 -9.07 -9.74 17.78
C LYS A 45 -8.82 -10.58 16.54
N LYS A 46 -9.79 -11.44 16.22
CA LYS A 46 -9.67 -12.41 15.12
C LYS A 46 -9.93 -11.80 13.74
N THR A 47 -10.87 -10.86 13.65
CA THR A 47 -11.37 -10.34 12.36
C THR A 47 -11.58 -8.83 12.42
N PHE A 48 -11.35 -8.15 11.31
CA PHE A 48 -11.83 -6.80 11.08
C PHE A 48 -13.34 -6.84 10.87
N SER A 49 -14.06 -5.92 11.49
CA SER A 49 -15.45 -5.62 11.13
C SER A 49 -15.48 -4.89 9.79
N PRO A 50 -16.64 -4.82 9.10
CA PRO A 50 -16.72 -4.15 7.79
C PRO A 50 -16.25 -2.69 7.83
N GLY A 51 -16.55 -1.96 8.91
CA GLY A 51 -16.13 -0.56 9.07
C GLY A 51 -14.64 -0.40 9.37
N GLU A 52 -14.00 -1.38 10.01
CA GLU A 52 -12.55 -1.36 10.21
C GLU A 52 -11.81 -1.76 8.95
N THR A 53 -12.35 -2.70 8.17
CA THR A 53 -11.82 -3.01 6.85
C THR A 53 -11.86 -1.78 5.94
N GLU A 54 -12.97 -1.06 5.92
CA GLU A 54 -13.09 0.21 5.19
C GLU A 54 -12.08 1.26 5.69
N SER A 55 -11.97 1.44 7.01
CA SER A 55 -11.02 2.37 7.61
C SER A 55 -9.56 2.00 7.28
N LEU A 56 -9.23 0.71 7.32
CA LEU A 56 -7.92 0.18 6.98
C LEU A 56 -7.58 0.43 5.51
N ILE A 57 -8.53 0.18 4.60
CA ILE A 57 -8.36 0.48 3.17
C ILE A 57 -8.06 1.98 2.96
N HIS A 58 -8.79 2.87 3.64
CA HIS A 58 -8.54 4.31 3.56
C HIS A 58 -7.16 4.72 4.11
N GLU A 59 -6.71 4.11 5.21
CA GLU A 59 -5.35 4.35 5.75
C GLU A 59 -4.27 3.83 4.79
N ILE A 60 -4.48 2.69 4.14
CA ILE A 60 -3.58 2.14 3.12
C ILE A 60 -3.48 3.10 1.92
N CYS A 61 -4.59 3.63 1.43
CA CYS A 61 -4.59 4.62 0.35
C CYS A 61 -3.84 5.90 0.77
N ARG A 62 -4.12 6.43 1.99
CA ARG A 62 -3.39 7.59 2.52
C ARG A 62 -1.90 7.35 2.66
N LYS A 63 -1.48 6.13 3.04
CA LYS A 63 -0.05 5.76 3.03
C LYS A 63 0.52 5.75 1.63
N CYS A 64 -0.20 5.21 0.65
CA CYS A 64 0.19 5.24 -0.75
C CYS A 64 0.46 6.68 -1.22
N ASP A 65 -0.46 7.61 -0.94
CA ASP A 65 -0.31 9.05 -1.24
C ASP A 65 0.91 9.65 -0.52
N SER A 66 1.06 9.34 0.77
CA SER A 66 2.16 9.83 1.59
C SER A 66 3.52 9.34 1.09
N PHE A 67 3.61 8.09 0.63
CA PHE A 67 4.84 7.57 0.06
C PHE A 67 5.19 8.28 -1.25
N GLU A 68 4.23 8.45 -2.17
CA GLU A 68 4.47 9.17 -3.42
C GLU A 68 4.94 10.60 -3.17
N ALA A 69 4.29 11.33 -2.25
CA ALA A 69 4.64 12.70 -1.91
C ALA A 69 6.06 12.85 -1.32
N GLN A 70 6.63 11.76 -0.78
CA GLN A 70 7.99 11.76 -0.23
C GLN A 70 9.04 11.20 -1.20
N LEU A 71 8.64 10.81 -2.41
CA LEU A 71 9.51 10.33 -3.47
C LEU A 71 9.77 11.44 -4.51
N PRO A 72 10.78 11.27 -5.39
CA PRO A 72 10.98 12.19 -6.51
C PRO A 72 9.71 12.30 -7.37
N GLU A 73 9.45 13.48 -7.95
CA GLU A 73 8.23 13.79 -8.72
C GLU A 73 7.92 12.80 -9.86
N ASN A 74 8.95 12.20 -10.44
CA ASN A 74 8.83 11.18 -11.48
C ASN A 74 8.65 9.76 -10.94
N THR A 75 8.47 9.56 -9.64
CA THR A 75 8.23 8.25 -9.02
C THR A 75 6.79 8.18 -8.57
N LYS A 76 6.10 7.12 -8.98
CA LYS A 76 4.69 6.85 -8.66
C LYS A 76 4.58 5.74 -7.64
N CYS A 77 3.51 5.80 -6.86
CA CYS A 77 3.11 4.77 -5.92
C CYS A 77 1.70 4.29 -6.28
N GLU A 78 1.51 2.98 -6.37
CA GLU A 78 0.19 2.37 -6.47
C GLU A 78 0.09 1.23 -5.46
N VAL A 79 -1.12 0.91 -5.01
CA VAL A 79 -1.36 -0.20 -4.10
C VAL A 79 -2.42 -1.13 -4.65
N THR A 80 -2.08 -2.42 -4.72
CA THR A 80 -2.98 -3.48 -5.19
C THR A 80 -3.55 -4.22 -4.00
N PHE A 81 -4.88 -4.27 -3.90
CA PHE A 81 -5.62 -4.98 -2.88
C PHE A 81 -5.93 -6.40 -3.34
N LYS A 82 -5.09 -7.37 -2.95
CA LYS A 82 -5.12 -8.74 -3.48
C LYS A 82 -6.44 -9.45 -3.18
N ASP A 83 -7.00 -9.24 -1.99
CA ASP A 83 -8.23 -9.94 -1.59
C ASP A 83 -9.49 -9.36 -2.23
N PHE A 84 -9.41 -8.18 -2.85
CA PHE A 84 -10.56 -7.44 -3.40
C PHE A 84 -10.60 -7.49 -4.93
N GLY A 85 -10.31 -8.67 -5.50
CA GLY A 85 -10.24 -8.85 -6.95
C GLY A 85 -9.08 -8.09 -7.59
N GLU A 86 -7.98 -7.96 -6.86
CA GLU A 86 -6.78 -7.22 -7.30
C GLU A 86 -7.07 -5.75 -7.67
N LYS A 87 -8.01 -5.12 -6.95
CA LYS A 87 -8.33 -3.71 -7.15
C LYS A 87 -7.08 -2.85 -6.88
N VAL A 88 -6.73 -2.00 -7.83
CA VAL A 88 -5.57 -1.11 -7.72
C VAL A 88 -6.03 0.30 -7.36
N TYR A 89 -5.40 0.89 -6.36
CA TYR A 89 -5.47 2.33 -6.06
C TYR A 89 -4.22 3.01 -6.59
N LYS A 90 -4.42 4.15 -7.25
CA LYS A 90 -3.36 5.07 -7.67
C LYS A 90 -3.61 6.42 -7.03
N THR A 91 -2.54 7.14 -6.70
CA THR A 91 -2.58 8.45 -6.02
C THR A 91 -3.30 9.55 -6.81
N ASP A 92 -3.49 9.36 -8.12
CA ASP A 92 -4.24 10.25 -9.01
C ASP A 92 -5.71 9.84 -9.20
N GLN A 93 -6.16 8.77 -8.55
CA GLN A 93 -7.52 8.27 -8.65
C GLN A 93 -8.46 8.92 -7.63
N LEU A 94 -9.43 9.70 -8.10
CA LEU A 94 -10.40 10.40 -7.26
C LEU A 94 -11.48 9.49 -6.66
N ASP A 95 -11.88 8.43 -7.37
CA ASP A 95 -13.01 7.58 -7.00
C ASP A 95 -12.56 6.14 -6.70
N PHE A 96 -11.92 5.95 -5.55
CA PHE A 96 -11.63 4.61 -5.03
C PHE A 96 -12.66 4.22 -3.96
N GLU A 97 -13.66 3.44 -4.35
CA GLU A 97 -14.63 2.92 -3.40
C GLU A 97 -14.03 1.78 -2.55
N PRO A 98 -13.92 1.93 -1.23
CA PRO A 98 -13.47 0.86 -0.35
C PRO A 98 -14.54 -0.23 -0.27
N ALA A 99 -14.11 -1.48 -0.23
CA ALA A 99 -15.01 -2.59 0.02
C ALA A 99 -15.16 -2.80 1.53
N SER A 100 -16.39 -2.84 2.03
CA SER A 100 -16.70 -3.13 3.43
C SER A 100 -17.18 -4.57 3.59
N ARG A 101 -16.35 -5.41 4.20
CA ARG A 101 -16.69 -6.80 4.57
C ARG A 101 -15.81 -7.26 5.71
N GLU A 102 -16.27 -8.25 6.47
CA GLU A 102 -15.44 -8.87 7.52
C GLU A 102 -14.27 -9.65 6.92
N MET A 103 -13.09 -9.48 7.50
CA MET A 103 -11.86 -10.14 7.02
C MET A 103 -10.91 -10.46 8.17
N ASP A 104 -10.33 -11.65 8.14
CA ASP A 104 -9.28 -12.07 9.09
C ASP A 104 -7.96 -11.35 8.82
N GLU A 105 -7.68 -11.07 7.54
CA GLU A 105 -6.44 -10.48 7.05
C GLU A 105 -6.71 -9.69 5.78
N VAL A 106 -5.99 -8.58 5.57
CA VAL A 106 -5.99 -7.80 4.33
C VAL A 106 -4.59 -7.78 3.75
N LYS A 107 -4.45 -8.26 2.51
CA LYS A 107 -3.18 -8.36 1.78
C LYS A 107 -3.10 -7.30 0.70
N VAL A 108 -2.01 -6.55 0.71
CA VAL A 108 -1.76 -5.52 -0.30
C VAL A 108 -0.35 -5.61 -0.85
N ALA A 109 -0.16 -5.10 -2.06
CA ALA A 109 1.15 -4.89 -2.66
C ALA A 109 1.28 -3.42 -3.07
N TYR A 110 2.20 -2.70 -2.43
CA TYR A 110 2.63 -1.38 -2.87
C TYR A 110 3.63 -1.54 -4.00
N ARG A 111 3.47 -0.78 -5.07
CA ARG A 111 4.39 -0.75 -6.20
C ARG A 111 4.89 0.67 -6.41
N PHE A 112 6.20 0.83 -6.30
CA PHE A 112 6.91 2.08 -6.55
C PHE A 112 7.61 1.98 -7.88
N TYR A 113 7.38 2.93 -8.78
CA TYR A 113 7.99 2.89 -10.10
C TYR A 113 8.32 4.28 -10.65
N VAL A 114 9.39 4.39 -11.44
CA VAL A 114 9.71 5.62 -12.16
C VAL A 114 8.81 5.75 -13.39
N ALA A 115 8.01 6.81 -13.45
CA ALA A 115 7.19 7.17 -14.60
C ALA A 115 7.97 8.07 -15.57
N TYR A 116 8.08 7.63 -16.83
CA TYR A 116 8.65 8.42 -17.91
C TYR A 116 7.54 9.16 -18.64
N TYR A 117 7.50 10.50 -18.54
CA TYR A 117 6.72 11.33 -19.45
C TYR A 117 7.52 11.47 -20.75
N VAL A 118 6.99 10.90 -21.85
CA VAL A 118 7.53 11.07 -23.21
C VAL A 118 7.01 12.38 -23.80
#